data_AF-A0A0Q8RCU1-F1
#
_entry.id   AF-A0A0Q8RCU1-F1
#
_cell.length_a   1.000
_cell.length_b   1.000
_cell.length_c   1.000
_cell.angle_alpha   90.00
_cell.angle_beta   90.00
_cell.angle_gamma   90.00
#
_symmetry.space_group_name_H-M   'P 1'
#
loop_
_entity.id
_entity.type
_entity.pdbx_description
1 polymer ?
#
loop_
_entity_poly.entity_id
_entity_poly.type
_entity_poly.pdbx_seq_one_letter_code
_entity_poly.pdbx_strand_id
1 'polypeptide(L)'
;MLKSLDGNGEACVDPNYVLQALAQDYEHRLGLPRYVKPILAGYSSGATIAYAALAQAPAGTWRAAVSLGFGPDIGGTKPWCAIPGVTVSHIAKPEAGWLFSAAPRLPAPWLVLQGAVDQVVSPDVTRAFARQVPQARLIELPKVGHGFSVQANWMPQFRAAFDQLLEPQASAAARPAMLANVADLPLTIVADPAARHSDLMAVMYSGDGGWAGIDRDLAAKLAAAGVPVVGVDSLSYFWNARTPAQAGQDAGRIVEHFSRAWHRPKVIFVGYSFGADDLPYIVAALPPTLRPMVARLSMLGLSGTADFQFHLASWLDIGDTNALPTLPAIQRLRGLPMQCIRGAEEKHSACPDIPGGLVEQVVLPGGHHFNNDGEALAAAVLRGMS
;
A
#
# COMPACT_ATOMS: atom_id res chain seq x y z
N MET A 1 -7.15 20.00 -11.17
CA MET A 1 -6.27 19.28 -10.24
C MET A 1 -5.39 20.22 -9.43
N LEU A 2 -4.43 20.95 -10.03
CA LEU A 2 -3.53 21.87 -9.29
C LEU A 2 -4.26 22.87 -8.37
N LYS A 3 -5.27 23.58 -8.88
CA LYS A 3 -6.11 24.48 -8.05
C LYS A 3 -6.79 23.79 -6.87
N SER A 4 -7.11 22.49 -6.99
CA SER A 4 -7.73 21.70 -5.92
C SER A 4 -6.70 21.25 -4.89
N LEU A 5 -5.46 20.94 -5.32
CA LEU A 5 -4.36 20.57 -4.43
C LEU A 5 -3.86 21.80 -3.65
N ASP A 6 -3.75 22.96 -4.31
CA ASP A 6 -3.41 24.22 -3.64
C ASP A 6 -4.51 24.70 -2.68
N GLY A 7 -5.78 24.38 -2.96
CA GLY A 7 -6.94 24.83 -2.19
C GLY A 7 -7.36 23.94 -1.01
N ASN A 8 -6.81 22.72 -0.86
CA ASN A 8 -7.18 21.84 0.25
C ASN A 8 -6.62 22.36 1.60
N GLY A 9 -7.17 21.90 2.73
CA GLY A 9 -6.75 22.35 4.08
C GLY A 9 -5.41 21.78 4.56
N GLU A 10 -4.71 21.00 3.74
CA GLU A 10 -3.45 20.36 4.11
C GLU A 10 -2.26 21.33 4.01
N ALA A 11 -1.26 21.09 4.86
CA ALA A 11 -0.07 21.93 4.96
C ALA A 11 0.86 21.84 3.73
N CYS A 12 0.77 20.74 2.98
CA CYS A 12 1.59 20.49 1.80
C CYS A 12 0.83 19.64 0.77
N VAL A 13 1.31 19.61 -0.48
CA VAL A 13 0.73 18.81 -1.57
C VAL A 13 1.22 17.36 -1.51
N ASP A 14 0.27 16.44 -1.32
CA ASP A 14 0.39 15.01 -1.63
C ASP A 14 -0.85 14.57 -2.44
N PRO A 15 -0.71 14.26 -3.74
CA PRO A 15 -1.84 13.88 -4.56
C PRO A 15 -2.27 12.42 -4.38
N ASN A 16 -1.49 11.59 -3.66
CA ASN A 16 -1.68 10.14 -3.66
C ASN A 16 -3.02 9.70 -3.08
N TYR A 17 -3.46 10.34 -1.98
CA TYR A 17 -4.73 10.03 -1.33
C TYR A 17 -5.91 10.24 -2.30
N VAL A 18 -6.00 11.44 -2.89
CA VAL A 18 -7.07 11.81 -3.82
C VAL A 18 -7.05 10.95 -5.08
N LEU A 19 -5.86 10.65 -5.61
CA LEU A 19 -5.73 9.82 -6.80
C LEU A 19 -6.14 8.37 -6.56
N GLN A 20 -5.80 7.80 -5.40
CA GLN A 20 -6.21 6.44 -5.03
C GLN A 20 -7.73 6.36 -4.87
N ALA A 21 -8.32 7.32 -4.17
CA ALA A 21 -9.77 7.41 -3.98
C ALA A 21 -10.52 7.49 -5.31
N LEU A 22 -10.03 8.33 -6.22
CA LEU A 22 -10.60 8.46 -7.55
C LEU A 22 -10.54 7.15 -8.34
N ALA A 23 -9.40 6.44 -8.28
CA ALA A 23 -9.25 5.16 -8.96
C ALA A 23 -10.23 4.12 -8.40
N GLN A 24 -10.29 3.99 -7.07
CA GLN A 24 -11.23 3.09 -6.40
C GLN A 24 -12.69 3.42 -6.74
N ASP A 25 -13.09 4.69 -6.69
CA ASP A 25 -14.44 5.16 -7.08
C ASP A 25 -14.80 4.75 -8.51
N TYR A 26 -13.87 5.00 -9.42
CA TYR A 26 -14.08 4.67 -10.82
C TYR A 26 -14.19 3.16 -11.05
N GLU A 27 -13.33 2.36 -10.43
CA GLU A 27 -13.37 0.89 -10.53
C GLU A 27 -14.67 0.30 -9.95
N HIS A 28 -15.16 0.82 -8.82
CA HIS A 28 -16.44 0.41 -8.25
C HIS A 28 -17.62 0.78 -9.16
N ARG A 29 -17.63 2.00 -9.73
CA ARG A 29 -18.68 2.43 -10.68
C ARG A 29 -18.69 1.60 -11.96
N LEU A 30 -17.52 1.12 -12.39
CA LEU A 30 -17.40 0.18 -13.50
C LEU A 30 -17.80 -1.25 -13.15
N GLY A 31 -18.04 -1.55 -11.86
CA GLY A 31 -18.41 -2.88 -11.40
C GLY A 31 -17.29 -3.90 -11.62
N LEU A 32 -16.02 -3.49 -11.49
CA LEU A 32 -14.91 -4.42 -11.64
C LEU A 32 -15.00 -5.52 -10.58
N PRO A 33 -14.79 -6.80 -10.96
CA PRO A 33 -14.95 -7.92 -10.02
C PRO A 33 -13.83 -8.00 -8.96
N ARG A 34 -12.74 -7.25 -9.17
CA ARG A 34 -11.58 -7.16 -8.28
C ARG A 34 -10.92 -5.81 -8.45
N TYR A 35 -10.26 -5.35 -7.39
CA TYR A 35 -9.38 -4.19 -7.46
C TYR A 35 -8.21 -4.41 -8.43
N VAL A 36 -7.93 -3.43 -9.28
CA VAL A 36 -6.82 -3.43 -10.23
C VAL A 36 -5.89 -2.27 -9.89
N LYS A 37 -4.75 -2.60 -9.29
CA LYS A 37 -3.73 -1.60 -8.91
C LYS A 37 -3.45 -0.59 -10.05
N PRO A 38 -3.72 0.72 -9.86
CA PRO A 38 -3.70 1.68 -10.96
C PRO A 38 -2.31 1.98 -11.49
N ILE A 39 -2.27 2.45 -12.74
CA ILE A 39 -1.11 3.08 -13.36
C ILE A 39 -1.38 4.58 -13.44
N LEU A 40 -0.50 5.39 -12.87
CA LEU A 40 -0.58 6.85 -13.03
C LEU A 40 -0.22 7.23 -14.46
N ALA A 41 -1.05 8.02 -15.13
CA ALA A 41 -0.75 8.51 -16.46
C ALA A 41 -0.90 10.03 -16.51
N GLY A 42 0.12 10.71 -17.00
CA GLY A 42 0.20 12.15 -17.04
C GLY A 42 0.74 12.68 -18.37
N TYR A 43 0.20 13.82 -18.79
CA TYR A 43 0.64 14.55 -19.98
C TYR A 43 1.05 15.97 -19.60
N SER A 44 2.17 16.46 -20.14
CA SER A 44 2.72 17.80 -19.86
C SER A 44 2.90 18.03 -18.35
N SER A 45 2.34 19.07 -17.74
CA SER A 45 2.38 19.27 -16.28
C SER A 45 1.79 18.09 -15.49
N GLY A 46 0.82 17.37 -16.04
CA GLY A 46 0.31 16.13 -15.45
C GLY A 46 1.35 15.00 -15.43
N ALA A 47 2.31 15.01 -16.37
CA ALA A 47 3.42 14.07 -16.40
C ALA A 47 4.38 14.29 -15.22
N THR A 48 4.55 15.55 -14.77
CA THR A 48 5.26 15.92 -13.55
C THR A 48 4.51 15.46 -12.30
N ILE A 49 3.19 15.64 -12.26
CA ILE A 49 2.35 15.12 -11.17
C ILE A 49 2.46 13.60 -11.08
N ALA A 50 2.41 12.88 -12.19
CA ALA A 50 2.52 11.41 -12.19
C ALA A 50 3.87 10.94 -11.61
N TYR A 51 4.98 11.62 -11.95
CA TYR A 51 6.29 11.35 -11.35
C TYR A 51 6.33 11.70 -9.86
N ALA A 52 5.88 12.90 -9.48
CA ALA A 52 5.93 13.36 -8.09
C ALA A 52 5.04 12.50 -7.18
N ALA A 53 3.84 12.15 -7.64
CA ALA A 53 2.95 11.22 -6.96
C ALA A 53 3.61 9.86 -6.78
N LEU A 54 4.19 9.29 -7.84
CA LEU A 54 4.92 8.02 -7.74
C LEU A 54 6.10 8.11 -6.79
N ALA A 55 6.86 9.21 -6.79
CA ALA A 55 8.02 9.39 -5.90
C ALA A 55 7.62 9.57 -4.42
N GLN A 56 6.48 10.21 -4.16
CA GLN A 56 5.90 10.37 -2.81
C GLN A 56 5.23 9.10 -2.30
N ALA A 57 4.72 8.27 -3.20
CA ALA A 57 3.89 7.14 -2.83
C ALA A 57 4.67 6.09 -2.02
N PRO A 58 4.04 5.50 -1.00
CA PRO A 58 4.56 4.29 -0.40
C PRO A 58 4.72 3.16 -1.43
N ALA A 59 5.68 2.26 -1.18
CA ALA A 59 5.88 1.11 -2.04
C ALA A 59 4.60 0.27 -2.13
N GLY A 60 4.22 -0.13 -3.35
CA GLY A 60 3.02 -0.94 -3.56
C GLY A 60 1.72 -0.16 -3.77
N THR A 61 1.70 1.16 -3.66
CA THR A 61 0.50 1.98 -3.97
C THR A 61 0.17 1.95 -5.47
N TRP A 62 1.15 2.25 -6.32
CA TRP A 62 0.97 2.31 -7.77
C TRP A 62 1.62 1.10 -8.45
N ARG A 63 1.01 0.66 -9.55
CA ARG A 63 1.60 -0.37 -10.41
C ARG A 63 2.77 0.17 -11.22
N ALA A 64 2.62 1.40 -11.73
CA ALA A 64 3.62 2.14 -12.49
C ALA A 64 3.17 3.60 -12.63
N ALA A 65 4.05 4.45 -13.17
CA ALA A 65 3.67 5.73 -13.75
C ALA A 65 4.07 5.84 -15.22
N VAL A 66 3.32 6.61 -15.99
CA VAL A 66 3.55 6.92 -17.40
C VAL A 66 3.47 8.43 -17.60
N SER A 67 4.54 9.00 -18.16
CA SER A 67 4.70 10.43 -18.32
C SER A 67 4.95 10.76 -19.79
N LEU A 68 4.08 11.57 -20.40
CA LEU A 68 4.15 12.05 -21.78
C LEU A 68 4.57 13.51 -21.80
N GLY A 69 5.74 13.82 -22.36
CA GLY A 69 6.26 15.21 -22.40
C GLY A 69 6.67 15.72 -21.02
N PHE A 70 7.46 14.94 -20.29
CA PHE A 70 7.83 15.20 -18.89
C PHE A 70 8.82 16.36 -18.77
N GLY A 71 8.45 17.36 -17.96
CA GLY A 71 9.35 18.36 -17.37
C GLY A 71 9.44 18.19 -15.84
N PRO A 72 10.58 18.48 -15.21
CA PRO A 72 10.77 18.31 -13.77
C PRO A 72 10.19 19.45 -12.93
N ASP A 73 9.53 20.43 -13.54
CA ASP A 73 8.93 21.57 -12.87
C ASP A 73 7.40 21.59 -12.97
N ILE A 74 6.77 22.20 -11.97
CA ILE A 74 5.32 22.41 -11.94
C ILE A 74 4.97 23.74 -11.29
N GLY A 75 4.01 24.47 -11.86
CA GLY A 75 3.46 25.67 -11.23
C GLY A 75 2.67 25.34 -9.96
N GLY A 76 2.51 26.33 -9.08
CA GLY A 76 1.74 26.21 -7.84
C GLY A 76 2.36 27.00 -6.70
N THR A 77 1.59 27.26 -5.64
CA THR A 77 2.06 28.06 -4.50
C THR A 77 2.22 27.25 -3.22
N LYS A 78 1.47 26.14 -3.07
CA LYS A 78 1.56 25.30 -1.87
C LYS A 78 2.83 24.44 -1.92
N PRO A 79 3.61 24.33 -0.82
CA PRO A 79 4.75 23.44 -0.76
C PRO A 79 4.34 21.98 -0.94
N TRP A 80 5.21 21.18 -1.55
CA TRP A 80 5.00 19.73 -1.65
C TRP A 80 5.45 19.03 -0.38
N CYS A 81 4.76 17.96 -0.03
CA CYS A 81 5.16 17.14 1.11
C CYS A 81 6.54 16.52 0.85
N ALA A 82 7.30 16.32 1.93
CA ALA A 82 8.67 15.83 1.84
C ALA A 82 8.71 14.47 1.11
N ILE A 83 9.64 14.34 0.17
CA ILE A 83 9.82 13.14 -0.64
C ILE A 83 11.19 12.57 -0.29
N PRO A 84 11.28 11.34 0.26
CA PRO A 84 12.56 10.76 0.65
C PRO A 84 13.57 10.73 -0.51
N GLY A 85 14.71 11.40 -0.33
CA GLY A 85 15.79 11.46 -1.31
C GLY A 85 15.52 12.37 -2.52
N VAL A 86 14.40 13.09 -2.57
CA VAL A 86 14.11 14.08 -3.63
C VAL A 86 14.06 15.47 -3.01
N THR A 87 14.95 16.33 -3.48
CA THR A 87 14.86 17.77 -3.26
C THR A 87 13.73 18.35 -4.08
N VAL A 88 12.85 19.13 -3.42
CA VAL A 88 11.83 19.95 -4.06
C VAL A 88 12.13 21.42 -3.74
N SER A 89 12.44 22.21 -4.77
CA SER A 89 12.88 23.61 -4.59
C SER A 89 11.90 24.56 -5.26
N HIS A 90 11.61 25.68 -4.58
CA HIS A 90 10.80 26.73 -5.18
C HIS A 90 11.56 27.41 -6.33
N ILE A 91 10.87 27.65 -7.44
CA ILE A 91 11.39 28.36 -8.61
C ILE A 91 10.50 29.56 -8.95
N ALA A 92 11.09 30.56 -9.61
CA ALA A 92 10.37 31.77 -10.05
C ALA A 92 10.21 31.87 -11.58
N LYS A 93 10.79 30.93 -12.35
CA LYS A 93 10.77 30.88 -13.81
C LYS A 93 10.73 29.42 -14.29
N PRO A 94 10.06 29.08 -15.41
CA PRO A 94 9.32 30.01 -16.29
C PRO A 94 8.06 30.59 -15.62
N GLU A 95 7.43 29.84 -14.71
CA GLU A 95 6.38 30.31 -13.79
C GLU A 95 6.81 30.05 -12.35
N ALA A 96 6.17 30.73 -11.39
CA ALA A 96 6.38 30.44 -9.96
C ALA A 96 5.85 29.04 -9.62
N GLY A 97 6.66 28.22 -8.96
CA GLY A 97 6.34 26.83 -8.76
C GLY A 97 7.44 26.04 -8.06
N TRP A 98 7.53 24.76 -8.40
CA TRP A 98 8.39 23.78 -7.76
C TRP A 98 9.18 22.99 -8.79
N LEU A 99 10.48 22.85 -8.54
CA LEU A 99 11.39 22.01 -9.31
C LEU A 99 11.73 20.77 -8.49
N PHE A 100 11.53 19.60 -9.09
CA PHE A 100 11.89 18.32 -8.51
C PHE A 100 13.27 17.89 -9.00
N SER A 101 14.04 17.28 -8.10
CA SER A 101 15.19 16.48 -8.47
C SER A 101 14.80 15.04 -8.82
N ALA A 102 15.71 14.32 -9.47
CA ALA A 102 15.53 12.90 -9.78
C ALA A 102 15.56 12.05 -8.51
N ALA A 103 14.59 11.17 -8.37
CA ALA A 103 14.50 10.25 -7.25
C ALA A 103 15.60 9.20 -7.36
N PRO A 104 16.38 8.98 -6.28
CA PRO A 104 17.42 7.94 -6.29
C PRO A 104 16.80 6.53 -6.42
N ARG A 105 15.52 6.39 -6.06
CA ARG A 105 14.74 5.17 -6.19
C ARG A 105 13.26 5.51 -6.25
N LEU A 106 12.54 4.98 -7.24
CA LEU A 106 11.07 4.99 -7.27
C LEU A 106 10.47 3.68 -6.74
N PRO A 107 9.25 3.70 -6.16
CA PRO A 107 8.60 2.51 -5.63
C PRO A 107 8.03 1.58 -6.71
N ALA A 108 7.91 2.04 -7.96
CA ALA A 108 7.42 1.25 -9.09
C ALA A 108 8.09 1.71 -10.41
N PRO A 109 7.95 0.95 -11.51
CA PRO A 109 8.45 1.36 -12.82
C PRO A 109 7.88 2.71 -13.29
N TRP A 110 8.69 3.49 -13.99
CA TRP A 110 8.29 4.76 -14.57
C TRP A 110 8.59 4.78 -16.06
N LEU A 111 7.56 4.82 -16.90
CA LEU A 111 7.68 4.93 -18.34
C LEU A 111 7.61 6.41 -18.75
N VAL A 112 8.60 6.87 -19.49
CA VAL A 112 8.65 8.25 -20.00
C VAL A 112 8.67 8.22 -21.52
N LEU A 113 7.72 8.89 -22.15
CA LEU A 113 7.70 9.09 -23.59
C LEU A 113 7.99 10.56 -23.87
N GLN A 114 9.07 10.82 -24.59
CA GLN A 114 9.53 12.18 -24.89
C GLN A 114 9.62 12.41 -26.39
N GLY A 115 8.98 13.46 -26.88
CA GLY A 115 9.09 13.89 -28.27
C GLY A 115 10.45 14.49 -28.56
N ALA A 116 11.16 14.02 -29.59
CA ALA A 116 12.50 14.51 -29.93
C ALA A 116 12.51 15.92 -30.54
N VAL A 117 11.35 16.41 -30.99
CA VAL A 117 11.17 17.77 -31.51
C VAL A 117 10.31 18.63 -30.59
N ASP A 118 10.14 18.23 -29.32
CA ASP A 118 9.47 19.02 -28.30
C ASP A 118 10.21 20.36 -28.08
N GLN A 119 9.45 21.46 -28.14
CA GLN A 119 9.95 22.83 -27.97
C GLN A 119 9.49 23.47 -26.65
N VAL A 120 8.62 22.78 -25.89
CA VAL A 120 8.14 23.23 -24.58
C VAL A 120 9.06 22.68 -23.50
N VAL A 121 9.36 21.38 -23.56
CA VAL A 121 10.35 20.75 -22.71
C VAL A 121 11.47 20.20 -23.58
N SER A 122 12.70 20.64 -23.32
CA SER A 122 13.86 20.15 -24.03
C SER A 122 14.03 18.64 -23.80
N PRO A 123 14.14 17.82 -24.85
CA PRO A 123 14.33 16.37 -24.71
C PRO A 123 15.60 16.01 -23.93
N ASP A 124 16.63 16.85 -23.98
CA ASP A 124 17.88 16.65 -23.22
C ASP A 124 17.66 16.79 -21.70
N VAL A 125 16.75 17.65 -21.26
CA VAL A 125 16.38 17.78 -19.84
C VAL A 125 15.74 16.47 -19.36
N THR A 126 14.74 15.98 -20.10
CA THR A 126 14.07 14.71 -19.78
C THR A 126 15.05 13.54 -19.80
N ARG A 127 15.95 13.49 -20.79
CA ARG A 127 16.99 12.46 -20.92
C ARG A 127 17.97 12.47 -19.74
N ALA A 128 18.47 13.63 -19.36
CA ALA A 128 19.40 13.78 -18.23
C ALA A 128 18.73 13.41 -16.90
N PHE A 129 17.45 13.76 -16.73
CA PHE A 129 16.67 13.42 -15.55
C PHE A 129 16.41 11.92 -15.45
N ALA A 130 15.84 11.31 -16.51
CA ALA A 130 15.48 9.90 -16.52
C ALA A 130 16.69 8.97 -16.30
N ARG A 131 17.88 9.34 -16.78
CA ARG A 131 19.13 8.56 -16.56
C ARG A 131 19.52 8.43 -15.08
N GLN A 132 19.07 9.35 -14.23
CA GLN A 132 19.36 9.32 -12.79
C GLN A 132 18.37 8.45 -12.00
N VAL A 133 17.28 8.01 -12.63
CA VAL A 133 16.23 7.24 -11.97
C VAL A 133 16.30 5.78 -12.46
N PRO A 134 16.74 4.82 -11.62
CA PRO A 134 16.93 3.42 -12.06
C PRO A 134 15.67 2.75 -12.62
N GLN A 135 14.50 3.15 -12.14
CA GLN A 135 13.20 2.62 -12.55
C GLN A 135 12.63 3.31 -13.81
N ALA A 136 13.30 4.34 -14.34
CA ALA A 136 12.86 5.04 -15.52
C ALA A 136 13.19 4.25 -16.78
N ARG A 137 12.21 4.14 -17.68
CA ARG A 137 12.39 3.74 -19.07
C ARG A 137 11.99 4.89 -19.97
N LEU A 138 12.98 5.52 -20.61
CA LEU A 138 12.75 6.57 -21.58
C LEU A 138 12.58 6.00 -22.99
N ILE A 139 11.53 6.44 -23.68
CA ILE A 139 11.29 6.21 -25.10
C ILE A 139 11.29 7.57 -25.80
N GLU A 140 12.29 7.80 -26.64
CA GLU A 140 12.38 9.00 -27.46
C GLU A 140 11.64 8.80 -28.78
N LEU A 141 10.87 9.81 -29.18
CA LEU A 141 9.94 9.76 -30.30
C LEU A 141 10.34 10.78 -31.38
N PRO A 142 11.03 10.35 -32.46
CA PRO A 142 11.72 11.26 -33.39
C PRO A 142 10.84 12.33 -34.08
N LYS A 143 9.56 12.02 -34.33
CA LYS A 143 8.63 12.88 -35.09
C LYS A 143 7.50 13.43 -34.23
N VAL A 144 7.77 13.62 -32.94
CA VAL A 144 6.76 14.02 -31.95
C VAL A 144 7.23 15.30 -31.26
N GLY A 145 6.38 16.32 -31.27
CA GLY A 145 6.53 17.51 -30.44
C GLY A 145 5.64 17.43 -29.21
N HIS A 146 5.60 18.51 -28.41
CA HIS A 146 4.94 18.51 -27.10
C HIS A 146 3.49 18.04 -27.14
N GLY A 147 2.74 18.32 -28.21
CA GLY A 147 1.31 18.04 -28.30
C GLY A 147 0.89 16.59 -28.56
N PHE A 148 1.83 15.67 -28.87
CA PHE A 148 1.53 14.27 -29.24
C PHE A 148 0.41 14.11 -30.31
N SER A 149 0.20 15.10 -31.18
CA SER A 149 -1.02 15.21 -31.98
C SER A 149 -1.15 14.17 -33.09
N VAL A 150 -0.04 13.62 -33.60
CA VAL A 150 -0.03 12.60 -34.66
C VAL A 150 0.18 11.22 -34.01
N GLN A 151 -0.93 10.55 -33.70
CA GLN A 151 -0.92 9.26 -32.97
C GLN A 151 -0.07 8.18 -33.64
N ALA A 152 -0.03 8.13 -34.98
CA ALA A 152 0.77 7.16 -35.73
C ALA A 152 2.28 7.23 -35.42
N ASN A 153 2.78 8.37 -34.92
CA ASN A 153 4.19 8.57 -34.62
C ASN A 153 4.61 8.02 -33.25
N TRP A 154 3.67 7.66 -32.36
CA TRP A 154 4.00 7.29 -30.96
C TRP A 154 3.13 6.21 -30.33
N MET A 155 1.88 6.05 -30.77
CA MET A 155 0.95 5.10 -30.16
C MET A 155 1.44 3.65 -30.24
N PRO A 156 2.09 3.18 -31.32
CA PRO A 156 2.67 1.83 -31.35
C PRO A 156 3.73 1.60 -30.26
N GLN A 157 4.61 2.58 -30.05
CA GLN A 157 5.67 2.53 -29.03
C GLN A 157 5.08 2.60 -27.63
N PHE A 158 4.06 3.46 -27.42
CA PHE A 158 3.32 3.53 -26.17
C PHE A 158 2.68 2.18 -25.83
N ARG A 159 1.91 1.58 -26.75
CA ARG A 159 1.25 0.30 -26.51
C ARG A 159 2.25 -0.80 -26.16
N ALA A 160 3.30 -0.95 -26.97
CA ALA A 160 4.32 -1.97 -26.74
C ALA A 160 5.02 -1.81 -25.38
N ALA A 161 5.24 -0.58 -24.92
CA ALA A 161 5.84 -0.33 -23.62
C ALA A 161 4.85 -0.43 -22.45
N PHE A 162 3.60 -0.05 -22.67
CA PHE A 162 2.53 -0.13 -21.69
C PHE A 162 2.12 -1.58 -21.43
N ASP A 163 2.08 -2.42 -22.45
CA ASP A 163 1.77 -3.86 -22.32
C ASP A 163 2.76 -4.54 -21.37
N GLN A 164 4.03 -4.15 -21.40
CA GLN A 164 5.05 -4.64 -20.46
C GLN A 164 4.81 -4.19 -19.01
N LEU A 165 4.11 -3.06 -18.79
CA LEU A 165 3.68 -2.67 -17.45
C LEU A 165 2.51 -3.53 -16.96
N LEU A 166 1.71 -4.11 -17.87
CA LEU A 166 0.56 -4.96 -17.55
C LEU A 166 0.94 -6.42 -17.32
N GLU A 167 2.10 -6.87 -17.82
CA GLU A 167 2.62 -8.20 -17.54
C GLU A 167 2.71 -8.43 -16.01
N PRO A 168 2.24 -9.58 -15.49
CA PRO A 168 2.34 -9.87 -14.06
C PRO A 168 3.78 -9.65 -13.61
N GLN A 169 4.01 -8.69 -12.69
CA GLN A 169 5.32 -8.60 -12.06
C GLN A 169 5.54 -9.91 -11.33
N ALA A 170 6.48 -10.71 -11.83
CA ALA A 170 6.87 -11.95 -11.19
C ALA A 170 7.42 -11.59 -9.81
N SER A 171 6.55 -11.65 -8.80
CA SER A 171 6.97 -11.81 -7.42
C SER A 171 7.93 -13.00 -7.41
N ALA A 172 9.11 -12.82 -6.83
CA ALA A 172 10.08 -13.87 -6.66
C ALA A 172 9.35 -15.13 -6.17
N ALA A 173 9.36 -16.14 -7.03
CA ALA A 173 8.31 -17.15 -7.11
C ALA A 173 8.10 -17.90 -5.78
N ALA A 174 6.90 -17.75 -5.20
CA ALA A 174 6.25 -18.91 -4.63
C ALA A 174 5.89 -19.83 -5.80
N ARG A 175 6.45 -21.05 -5.83
CA ARG A 175 6.20 -22.03 -6.89
C ARG A 175 4.67 -22.28 -7.01
N PRO A 176 4.09 -22.39 -8.23
CA PRO A 176 2.64 -22.58 -8.41
C PRO A 176 2.03 -23.74 -7.63
N ALA A 177 2.81 -24.81 -7.38
CA ALA A 177 2.39 -25.96 -6.57
C ALA A 177 2.18 -25.64 -5.08
N MET A 178 2.81 -24.57 -4.58
CA MET A 178 2.76 -24.14 -3.19
C MET A 178 1.57 -23.21 -2.90
N LEU A 179 0.69 -22.90 -3.85
CA LEU A 179 -0.45 -22.01 -3.59
C LEU A 179 -1.80 -22.65 -3.92
N ALA A 180 -1.85 -23.91 -4.36
CA ALA A 180 -3.07 -24.50 -4.92
C ALA A 180 -4.33 -24.35 -4.04
N ASN A 181 -4.19 -24.42 -2.70
CA ASN A 181 -5.30 -24.29 -1.76
C ASN A 181 -5.63 -22.85 -1.33
N VAL A 182 -4.89 -21.84 -1.81
CA VAL A 182 -5.03 -20.42 -1.44
C VAL A 182 -4.82 -19.47 -2.63
N ALA A 183 -4.78 -20.00 -3.87
CA ALA A 183 -4.44 -19.24 -5.07
C ALA A 183 -5.52 -18.22 -5.49
N ASP A 184 -6.74 -18.39 -4.97
CA ASP A 184 -7.86 -17.47 -5.12
C ASP A 184 -7.78 -16.24 -4.19
N LEU A 185 -6.86 -16.24 -3.22
CA LEU A 185 -6.70 -15.17 -2.24
C LEU A 185 -5.61 -14.17 -2.70
N PRO A 186 -5.78 -12.86 -2.43
CA PRO A 186 -4.81 -11.83 -2.80
C PRO A 186 -3.64 -11.81 -1.80
N LEU A 187 -2.77 -12.83 -1.88
CA LEU A 187 -1.69 -13.04 -0.93
C LEU A 187 -0.34 -12.52 -1.43
N THR A 188 0.44 -11.94 -0.52
CA THR A 188 1.87 -11.66 -0.71
C THR A 188 2.68 -12.49 0.27
N ILE A 189 3.64 -13.26 -0.24
CA ILE A 189 4.52 -14.07 0.59
C ILE A 189 5.83 -13.32 0.81
N VAL A 190 6.19 -13.12 2.08
CA VAL A 190 7.44 -12.47 2.47
C VAL A 190 8.20 -13.41 3.39
N ALA A 191 9.39 -13.82 2.95
CA ALA A 191 10.27 -14.69 3.73
C ALA A 191 11.72 -14.30 3.45
N ASP A 192 12.57 -14.47 4.46
CA ASP A 192 14.01 -14.36 4.32
C ASP A 192 14.64 -15.75 4.54
N PRO A 193 15.10 -16.42 3.47
CA PRO A 193 15.74 -17.73 3.58
C PRO A 193 17.05 -17.71 4.39
N ALA A 194 17.68 -16.55 4.59
CA ALA A 194 18.90 -16.40 5.37
C ALA A 194 18.63 -16.12 6.86
N ALA A 195 17.39 -15.79 7.23
CA ALA A 195 17.03 -15.53 8.62
C ALA A 195 17.05 -16.81 9.48
N ARG A 196 17.22 -16.64 10.79
CA ARG A 196 17.20 -17.76 11.75
C ARG A 196 15.83 -18.43 11.76
N HIS A 197 15.82 -19.75 11.91
CA HIS A 197 14.59 -20.52 12.01
C HIS A 197 13.90 -20.27 13.37
N SER A 198 12.64 -19.81 13.37
CA SER A 198 11.74 -19.72 14.54
C SER A 198 10.57 -20.73 14.45
N ASP A 199 9.79 -20.98 15.49
CA ASP A 199 8.56 -21.79 15.31
C ASP A 199 7.36 -20.96 14.83
N LEU A 200 7.59 -19.68 14.52
CA LEU A 200 6.57 -18.68 14.24
C LEU A 200 6.39 -18.46 12.73
N MET A 201 5.17 -18.17 12.33
CA MET A 201 4.82 -17.48 11.10
C MET A 201 3.82 -16.38 11.40
N ALA A 202 3.67 -15.41 10.50
CA ALA A 202 2.65 -14.39 10.60
C ALA A 202 1.62 -14.50 9.46
N VAL A 203 0.36 -14.26 9.79
CA VAL A 203 -0.70 -13.92 8.82
C VAL A 203 -1.06 -12.46 9.07
N MET A 204 -0.85 -11.62 8.06
CA MET A 204 -0.93 -10.17 8.21
C MET A 204 -2.00 -9.58 7.29
N TYR A 205 -2.94 -8.80 7.84
CA TYR A 205 -3.95 -8.07 7.08
C TYR A 205 -3.57 -6.59 7.00
N SER A 206 -3.52 -6.04 5.78
CA SER A 206 -3.14 -4.64 5.55
C SER A 206 -4.20 -3.64 5.98
N GLY A 207 -3.86 -2.35 5.93
CA GLY A 207 -4.83 -1.26 5.95
C GLY A 207 -5.72 -1.21 4.71
N ASP A 208 -6.58 -0.19 4.68
CA ASP A 208 -7.57 0.09 3.62
C ASP A 208 -6.94 0.50 2.28
N GLY A 209 -5.71 1.02 2.30
CA GLY A 209 -4.89 1.29 1.11
C GLY A 209 -4.31 0.04 0.42
N GLY A 210 -4.56 -1.17 0.96
CA GLY A 210 -4.02 -2.43 0.45
C GLY A 210 -2.57 -2.69 0.88
N TRP A 211 -1.90 -3.66 0.26
CA TRP A 211 -0.57 -4.13 0.68
C TRP A 211 0.56 -3.16 0.25
N ALA A 212 0.72 -2.08 1.01
CA ALA A 212 1.62 -0.95 0.70
C ALA A 212 2.42 -0.45 1.92
N GLY A 213 3.44 0.37 1.69
CA GLY A 213 4.13 1.14 2.74
C GLY A 213 4.51 0.34 3.98
N ILE A 214 3.92 0.73 5.11
CA ILE A 214 4.10 0.14 6.44
C ILE A 214 3.84 -1.37 6.46
N ASP A 215 2.86 -1.86 5.69
CA ASP A 215 2.53 -3.28 5.67
C ASP A 215 3.68 -4.12 5.14
N ARG A 216 4.27 -3.63 4.05
CA ARG A 216 5.41 -4.26 3.38
C ARG A 216 6.67 -4.17 4.21
N ASP A 217 6.91 -3.02 4.85
CA ASP A 217 8.09 -2.82 5.69
C ASP A 217 8.03 -3.71 6.93
N LEU A 218 6.91 -3.70 7.66
CA LEU A 218 6.71 -4.59 8.81
C LEU A 218 6.87 -6.06 8.43
N ALA A 219 6.26 -6.50 7.32
CA ALA A 219 6.40 -7.88 6.86
C ALA A 219 7.86 -8.24 6.54
N ALA A 220 8.62 -7.32 5.92
CA ALA A 220 10.04 -7.53 5.64
C ALA A 220 10.87 -7.63 6.93
N LYS A 221 10.59 -6.78 7.93
CA LYS A 221 11.27 -6.83 9.23
C LYS A 221 10.96 -8.11 10.01
N LEU A 222 9.70 -8.55 10.01
CA LEU A 222 9.31 -9.84 10.61
C LEU A 222 10.01 -11.01 9.92
N ALA A 223 10.06 -11.01 8.58
CA ALA A 223 10.75 -12.05 7.81
C ALA A 223 12.25 -12.08 8.12
N ALA A 224 12.92 -10.92 8.18
CA ALA A 224 14.32 -10.80 8.57
C ALA A 224 14.58 -11.29 10.02
N ALA A 225 13.59 -11.16 10.90
CA ALA A 225 13.61 -11.69 12.26
C ALA A 225 13.31 -13.21 12.34
N GLY A 226 13.14 -13.89 11.21
CA GLY A 226 12.89 -15.34 11.15
C GLY A 226 11.43 -15.74 11.22
N VAL A 227 10.50 -14.79 11.06
CA VAL A 227 9.05 -15.01 11.04
C VAL A 227 8.53 -14.77 9.62
N PRO A 228 8.41 -15.81 8.78
CA PRO A 228 7.85 -15.64 7.44
C PRO A 228 6.38 -15.18 7.51
N VAL A 229 6.00 -14.30 6.59
CA VAL A 229 4.72 -13.61 6.58
C VAL A 229 3.91 -13.99 5.35
N VAL A 230 2.65 -14.33 5.58
CA VAL A 230 1.60 -14.34 4.56
C VAL A 230 0.79 -13.05 4.71
N GLY A 231 1.02 -12.10 3.82
CA GLY A 231 0.26 -10.85 3.76
C GLY A 231 -1.03 -11.01 2.96
N VAL A 232 -2.12 -10.48 3.48
CA VAL A 232 -3.44 -10.36 2.84
C VAL A 232 -3.64 -8.89 2.50
N ASP A 233 -3.77 -8.58 1.21
CA ASP A 233 -4.13 -7.24 0.73
C ASP A 233 -5.62 -7.00 1.03
N SER A 234 -5.92 -6.29 2.13
CA SER A 234 -7.28 -6.09 2.64
C SER A 234 -8.17 -5.37 1.62
N LEU A 235 -7.64 -4.37 0.91
CA LEU A 235 -8.36 -3.67 -0.16
C LEU A 235 -8.82 -4.64 -1.25
N SER A 236 -7.91 -5.51 -1.72
CA SER A 236 -8.23 -6.51 -2.74
C SER A 236 -9.14 -7.61 -2.20
N TYR A 237 -8.97 -8.00 -0.93
CA TYR A 237 -9.70 -9.11 -0.30
C TYR A 237 -11.16 -8.75 0.00
N PHE A 238 -11.38 -7.53 0.49
CA PHE A 238 -12.69 -6.96 0.83
C PHE A 238 -13.24 -6.02 -0.25
N TRP A 239 -12.66 -6.04 -1.46
CA TRP A 239 -13.21 -5.37 -2.63
C TRP A 239 -14.69 -5.73 -2.86
N ASN A 240 -15.01 -7.01 -2.61
CA ASN A 240 -16.39 -7.48 -2.48
C ASN A 240 -16.64 -7.86 -1.02
N ALA A 241 -17.90 -7.70 -0.59
CA ALA A 241 -18.32 -8.03 0.76
C ALA A 241 -17.97 -9.46 1.16
N ARG A 242 -17.45 -9.62 2.37
CA ARG A 242 -17.19 -10.89 3.03
C ARG A 242 -17.98 -10.95 4.32
N THR A 243 -18.25 -12.15 4.81
CA THR A 243 -18.72 -12.35 6.18
C THR A 243 -17.54 -12.72 7.09
N PRO A 244 -17.62 -12.45 8.41
CA PRO A 244 -16.62 -12.95 9.37
C PRO A 244 -16.36 -14.46 9.25
N ALA A 245 -17.41 -15.24 8.97
CA ALA A 245 -17.29 -16.69 8.78
C ALA A 245 -16.45 -17.05 7.54
N GLN A 246 -16.68 -16.39 6.40
CA GLN A 246 -15.87 -16.58 5.19
C GLN A 246 -14.42 -16.16 5.44
N ALA A 247 -14.21 -15.02 6.09
CA ALA A 247 -12.86 -14.52 6.38
C ALA A 247 -12.09 -15.44 7.36
N GLY A 248 -12.76 -15.98 8.38
CA GLY A 248 -12.18 -16.99 9.28
C GLY A 248 -11.84 -18.31 8.58
N GLN A 249 -12.66 -18.75 7.61
CA GLN A 249 -12.35 -19.94 6.80
C GLN A 249 -11.14 -19.72 5.89
N ASP A 250 -11.06 -18.57 5.23
CA ASP A 250 -9.92 -18.22 4.38
C ASP A 250 -8.63 -18.08 5.20
N ALA A 251 -8.69 -17.43 6.37
CA ALA A 251 -7.57 -17.39 7.32
C ALA A 251 -7.15 -18.81 7.76
N GLY A 252 -8.11 -19.70 7.99
CA GLY A 252 -7.85 -21.11 8.29
C GLY A 252 -7.11 -21.83 7.16
N ARG A 253 -7.52 -21.63 5.90
CA ARG A 253 -6.83 -22.17 4.71
C ARG A 253 -5.38 -21.69 4.64
N ILE A 254 -5.13 -20.41 4.91
CA ILE A 254 -3.79 -19.83 4.96
C ILE A 254 -2.95 -20.52 6.05
N VAL A 255 -3.46 -20.57 7.28
CA VAL A 255 -2.75 -21.18 8.41
C VAL A 255 -2.44 -22.64 8.12
N GLU A 256 -3.42 -23.43 7.70
CA GLU A 256 -3.24 -24.85 7.40
C GLU A 256 -2.23 -25.11 6.29
N HIS A 257 -2.22 -24.24 5.27
CA HIS A 257 -1.31 -24.38 4.16
C HIS A 257 0.14 -24.07 4.60
N PHE A 258 0.36 -22.87 5.12
CA PHE A 258 1.72 -22.35 5.33
C PHE A 258 2.38 -22.88 6.61
N SER A 259 1.63 -23.17 7.67
CA SER A 259 2.20 -23.81 8.87
C SER A 259 2.83 -25.16 8.53
N ARG A 260 2.18 -25.95 7.67
CA ARG A 260 2.70 -27.22 7.16
C ARG A 260 3.84 -27.01 6.18
N ALA A 261 3.69 -26.13 5.20
CA ALA A 261 4.71 -25.89 4.18
C ALA A 261 6.03 -25.35 4.76
N TRP A 262 5.95 -24.51 5.80
CA TRP A 262 7.11 -23.89 6.44
C TRP A 262 7.56 -24.56 7.73
N HIS A 263 6.84 -25.57 8.23
CA HIS A 263 7.08 -26.18 9.53
C HIS A 263 7.06 -25.16 10.68
N ARG A 264 6.08 -24.24 10.65
CA ARG A 264 5.88 -23.18 11.65
C ARG A 264 4.53 -23.37 12.33
N PRO A 265 4.46 -24.08 13.47
CA PRO A 265 3.19 -24.43 14.09
C PRO A 265 2.52 -23.27 14.85
N LYS A 266 3.26 -22.19 15.15
CA LYS A 266 2.76 -21.03 15.91
C LYS A 266 2.49 -19.86 14.97
N VAL A 267 1.28 -19.29 15.04
CA VAL A 267 0.84 -18.22 14.14
C VAL A 267 0.60 -16.92 14.90
N ILE A 268 1.22 -15.85 14.44
CA ILE A 268 0.88 -14.48 14.83
C ILE A 268 -0.10 -13.92 13.81
N PHE A 269 -1.27 -13.49 14.26
CA PHE A 269 -2.16 -12.69 13.44
C PHE A 269 -1.81 -11.22 13.66
N VAL A 270 -1.53 -10.49 12.59
CA VAL A 270 -1.20 -9.06 12.61
C VAL A 270 -2.21 -8.34 11.74
N GLY A 271 -2.76 -7.22 12.21
CA GLY A 271 -3.66 -6.39 11.42
C GLY A 271 -3.29 -4.93 11.59
N TYR A 272 -3.27 -4.18 10.50
CA TYR A 272 -3.02 -2.74 10.51
C TYR A 272 -4.27 -1.97 10.08
N SER A 273 -4.63 -0.93 10.83
CA SER A 273 -5.77 -0.05 10.56
C SER A 273 -7.05 -0.87 10.29
N PHE A 274 -7.65 -0.75 9.10
CA PHE A 274 -8.75 -1.60 8.63
C PHE A 274 -8.56 -3.10 8.94
N GLY A 275 -7.39 -3.67 8.63
CA GLY A 275 -7.09 -5.08 8.92
C GLY A 275 -6.99 -5.40 10.41
N ALA A 276 -6.70 -4.41 11.26
CA ALA A 276 -6.73 -4.56 12.73
C ALA A 276 -8.16 -4.65 13.25
N ASP A 277 -9.10 -3.93 12.62
CA ASP A 277 -10.50 -3.86 13.01
C ASP A 277 -11.21 -5.20 12.74
N ASP A 278 -10.91 -5.84 11.61
CA ASP A 278 -11.49 -7.11 11.21
C ASP A 278 -10.92 -8.31 11.98
N LEU A 279 -9.68 -8.21 12.45
CA LEU A 279 -8.91 -9.34 12.96
C LEU A 279 -9.57 -10.08 14.13
N PRO A 280 -10.19 -9.42 15.13
CA PRO A 280 -10.90 -10.10 16.21
C PRO A 280 -12.03 -11.00 15.70
N TYR A 281 -12.74 -10.56 14.66
CA TYR A 281 -13.82 -11.33 14.04
C TYR A 281 -13.29 -12.51 13.21
N ILE A 282 -12.22 -12.28 12.44
CA ILE A 282 -11.54 -13.32 11.65
C ILE A 282 -11.02 -14.44 12.56
N VAL A 283 -10.29 -14.08 13.62
CA VAL A 283 -9.72 -15.04 14.56
C VAL A 283 -10.79 -15.76 15.37
N ALA A 284 -11.88 -15.07 15.76
CA ALA A 284 -13.03 -15.72 16.39
C ALA A 284 -13.68 -16.77 15.47
N ALA A 285 -13.68 -16.54 14.16
CA ALA A 285 -14.28 -17.42 13.16
C ALA A 285 -13.34 -18.53 12.64
N LEU A 286 -12.09 -18.61 13.14
CA LEU A 286 -11.18 -19.70 12.75
C LEU A 286 -11.77 -21.08 13.06
N PRO A 287 -11.49 -22.10 12.21
CA PRO A 287 -11.76 -23.49 12.54
C PRO A 287 -11.24 -23.83 13.95
N PRO A 288 -12.03 -24.51 14.80
CA PRO A 288 -11.65 -24.78 16.19
C PRO A 288 -10.31 -25.52 16.34
N THR A 289 -9.95 -26.35 15.35
CA THR A 289 -8.69 -27.09 15.28
C THR A 289 -7.45 -26.20 15.14
N LEU A 290 -7.60 -24.99 14.60
CA LEU A 290 -6.50 -24.06 14.34
C LEU A 290 -6.32 -23.02 15.43
N ARG A 291 -7.35 -22.78 16.27
CA ARG A 291 -7.26 -21.81 17.37
C ARG A 291 -6.07 -22.05 18.31
N PRO A 292 -5.69 -23.31 18.68
CA PRO A 292 -4.51 -23.56 19.51
C PRO A 292 -3.18 -23.13 18.87
N MET A 293 -3.15 -22.93 17.55
CA MET A 293 -1.95 -22.47 16.83
C MET A 293 -1.73 -20.96 16.96
N VAL A 294 -2.76 -20.20 17.37
CA VAL A 294 -2.69 -18.74 17.51
C VAL A 294 -1.79 -18.40 18.70
N ALA A 295 -0.59 -17.92 18.41
CA ALA A 295 0.38 -17.49 19.41
C ALA A 295 0.10 -16.07 19.91
N ARG A 296 -0.38 -15.19 19.03
CA ARG A 296 -0.77 -13.81 19.37
C ARG A 296 -1.65 -13.19 18.30
N LEU A 297 -2.55 -12.30 18.74
CA LEU A 297 -3.23 -11.31 17.92
C LEU A 297 -2.62 -9.92 18.16
N SER A 298 -2.05 -9.28 17.14
CA SER A 298 -1.50 -7.92 17.23
C SER A 298 -2.32 -6.97 16.36
N MET A 299 -3.02 -6.02 16.99
CA MET A 299 -3.87 -5.03 16.36
C MET A 299 -3.16 -3.67 16.36
N LEU A 300 -2.81 -3.15 15.20
CA LEU A 300 -2.03 -1.92 15.02
C LEU A 300 -2.96 -0.80 14.52
N GLY A 301 -3.10 0.28 15.30
CA GLY A 301 -3.95 1.41 14.91
C GLY A 301 -5.44 1.07 14.89
N LEU A 302 -5.91 0.34 15.91
CA LEU A 302 -7.28 -0.17 16.01
C LEU A 302 -8.33 0.96 16.12
N SER A 303 -9.41 0.85 15.35
CA SER A 303 -10.61 1.70 15.38
C SER A 303 -11.75 1.10 16.21
N GLY A 304 -12.80 1.88 16.47
CA GLY A 304 -13.97 1.43 17.26
C GLY A 304 -14.92 0.47 16.52
N THR A 305 -14.80 0.38 15.19
CA THR A 305 -15.69 -0.37 14.31
C THR A 305 -14.91 -1.09 13.21
N ALA A 306 -15.44 -2.20 12.71
CA ALA A 306 -14.90 -3.04 11.65
C ALA A 306 -15.90 -3.16 10.50
N ASP A 307 -15.38 -3.15 9.27
CA ASP A 307 -16.17 -3.22 8.04
C ASP A 307 -15.63 -4.35 7.16
N PHE A 308 -16.50 -5.27 6.72
CA PHE A 308 -16.09 -6.42 5.89
C PHE A 308 -16.29 -6.18 4.40
N GLN A 309 -16.31 -4.92 4.00
CA GLN A 309 -16.40 -4.46 2.63
C GLN A 309 -15.78 -3.06 2.54
N PHE A 310 -14.98 -2.82 1.50
CA PHE A 310 -14.54 -1.46 1.22
C PHE A 310 -15.72 -0.64 0.67
N HIS A 311 -16.14 0.38 1.42
CA HIS A 311 -17.17 1.33 1.02
C HIS A 311 -16.52 2.69 0.77
N LEU A 312 -16.40 3.10 -0.49
CA LEU A 312 -15.99 4.46 -0.85
C LEU A 312 -16.84 5.56 -0.19
N ALA A 313 -18.12 5.26 0.07
CA ALA A 313 -19.06 6.19 0.70
C ALA A 313 -18.75 6.44 2.19
N SER A 314 -18.16 5.47 2.90
CA SER A 314 -17.73 5.62 4.29
C SER A 314 -16.62 6.68 4.45
N TRP A 315 -15.93 7.00 3.36
CA TRP A 315 -14.91 8.05 3.28
C TRP A 315 -15.46 9.47 3.11
N LEU A 316 -16.73 9.61 2.70
CA LEU A 316 -17.45 10.88 2.59
C LEU A 316 -18.28 11.21 3.84
N ASP A 317 -18.01 10.53 4.96
CA ASP A 317 -18.73 10.69 6.24
C ASP A 317 -20.24 10.36 6.13
N ILE A 318 -20.59 9.49 5.18
CA ILE A 318 -21.92 8.90 5.08
C ILE A 318 -21.85 7.58 5.84
N GLY A 319 -22.20 7.63 7.12
CA GLY A 319 -22.06 6.53 8.06
C GLY A 319 -22.61 5.20 7.53
N ASP A 320 -21.83 4.14 7.75
CA ASP A 320 -22.20 2.79 7.36
C ASP A 320 -23.21 2.20 8.37
N THR A 321 -24.24 1.54 7.86
CA THR A 321 -25.32 0.97 8.69
C THR A 321 -25.01 -0.45 9.18
N ASN A 322 -23.88 -1.03 8.74
CA ASN A 322 -23.50 -2.42 9.02
C ASN A 322 -22.17 -2.57 9.79
N ALA A 323 -21.52 -1.48 10.19
CA ALA A 323 -20.24 -1.51 10.89
C ALA A 323 -20.33 -2.28 12.21
N LEU A 324 -19.42 -3.22 12.44
CA LEU A 324 -19.41 -4.11 13.60
C LEU A 324 -18.51 -3.55 14.71
N PRO A 325 -18.94 -3.47 15.98
CA PRO A 325 -18.12 -2.86 17.04
C PRO A 325 -16.91 -3.75 17.39
N THR A 326 -15.70 -3.19 17.46
CA THR A 326 -14.46 -3.97 17.70
C THR A 326 -14.33 -4.45 19.14
N LEU A 327 -14.67 -3.62 20.12
CA LEU A 327 -14.53 -3.96 21.55
C LEU A 327 -15.26 -5.25 21.96
N PRO A 328 -16.55 -5.46 21.64
CA PRO A 328 -17.23 -6.72 21.96
C PRO A 328 -16.58 -7.94 21.29
N ALA A 329 -16.01 -7.80 20.10
CA ALA A 329 -15.32 -8.90 19.43
C ALA A 329 -14.03 -9.28 20.15
N ILE A 330 -13.24 -8.28 20.57
CA ILE A 330 -12.03 -8.50 21.38
C ILE A 330 -12.38 -9.18 22.71
N GLN A 331 -13.47 -8.76 23.36
CA GLN A 331 -13.94 -9.38 24.61
C GLN A 331 -14.29 -10.87 24.46
N ARG A 332 -14.84 -11.28 23.32
CA ARG A 332 -15.14 -12.70 23.03
C ARG A 332 -13.88 -13.55 22.86
N LEU A 333 -12.73 -12.93 22.57
CA LEU A 333 -11.43 -13.59 22.45
C LEU A 333 -10.66 -13.68 23.78
N ARG A 334 -11.31 -13.39 24.92
CA ARG A 334 -10.68 -13.49 26.25
C ARG A 334 -9.96 -14.83 26.42
N GLY A 335 -8.70 -14.76 26.84
CA GLY A 335 -7.83 -15.92 27.04
C GLY A 335 -6.84 -16.15 25.89
N LEU A 336 -7.05 -15.54 24.72
CA LEU A 336 -6.01 -15.46 23.70
C LEU A 336 -4.97 -14.38 24.06
N PRO A 337 -3.67 -14.61 23.81
CA PRO A 337 -2.67 -13.56 23.89
C PRO A 337 -2.97 -12.49 22.82
N MET A 338 -3.23 -11.27 23.27
CA MET A 338 -3.58 -10.15 22.39
C MET A 338 -2.76 -8.92 22.74
N GLN A 339 -2.45 -8.13 21.73
CA GLN A 339 -1.68 -6.89 21.81
C GLN A 339 -2.38 -5.81 20.98
N CYS A 340 -2.48 -4.60 21.53
CA CYS A 340 -3.00 -3.42 20.82
C CYS A 340 -1.91 -2.36 20.79
N ILE A 341 -1.42 -2.04 19.59
CA ILE A 341 -0.34 -1.09 19.33
C ILE A 341 -0.96 0.19 18.76
N ARG A 342 -0.68 1.35 19.36
CA ARG A 342 -1.13 2.65 18.86
C ARG A 342 -0.01 3.68 18.77
N GLY A 343 -0.16 4.65 17.86
CA GLY A 343 0.69 5.83 17.82
C GLY A 343 0.39 6.76 19.00
N ALA A 344 1.41 7.42 19.53
CA ALA A 344 1.28 8.39 20.62
C ALA A 344 0.43 9.61 20.22
N GLU A 345 0.41 9.94 18.93
CA GLU A 345 -0.32 11.08 18.37
C GLU A 345 -1.70 10.66 17.79
N GLU A 346 -2.06 9.38 17.88
CA GLU A 346 -3.33 8.86 17.38
C GLU A 346 -4.48 9.22 18.33
N LYS A 347 -5.44 10.00 17.83
CA LYS A 347 -6.57 10.53 18.63
C LYS A 347 -7.82 9.65 18.62
N HIS A 348 -7.95 8.77 17.63
CA HIS A 348 -9.16 7.96 17.38
C HIS A 348 -8.92 6.47 17.55
N SER A 349 -7.88 6.10 18.32
CA SER A 349 -7.58 4.71 18.63
C SER A 349 -8.58 4.13 19.63
N ALA A 350 -9.10 2.93 19.38
CA ALA A 350 -9.90 2.17 20.33
C ALA A 350 -9.06 1.37 21.34
N CYS A 351 -7.73 1.30 21.17
CA CYS A 351 -6.85 0.59 22.11
C CYS A 351 -7.03 1.02 23.58
N PRO A 352 -7.14 2.32 23.93
CA PRO A 352 -7.35 2.76 25.31
C PRO A 352 -8.67 2.30 25.93
N ASP A 353 -9.69 2.05 25.11
CA ASP A 353 -11.03 1.69 25.57
C ASP A 353 -11.16 0.18 25.88
N ILE A 354 -10.16 -0.62 25.52
CA ILE A 354 -10.14 -2.05 25.81
C ILE A 354 -9.97 -2.28 27.32
N PRO A 355 -10.82 -3.10 27.96
CA PRO A 355 -10.70 -3.40 29.39
C PRO A 355 -9.31 -3.90 29.78
N GLY A 356 -8.78 -3.37 30.89
CA GLY A 356 -7.46 -3.73 31.40
C GLY A 356 -7.28 -5.24 31.59
N GLY A 357 -6.09 -5.74 31.24
CA GLY A 357 -5.73 -7.16 31.35
C GLY A 357 -6.23 -8.05 30.20
N LEU A 358 -7.04 -7.51 29.27
CA LEU A 358 -7.49 -8.25 28.09
C LEU A 358 -6.44 -8.26 26.97
N VAL A 359 -5.68 -7.16 26.83
CA VAL A 359 -4.62 -7.00 25.82
C VAL A 359 -3.39 -6.36 26.44
N GLU A 360 -2.21 -6.65 25.89
CA GLU A 360 -1.01 -5.83 26.09
C GLU A 360 -1.18 -4.52 25.33
N GLN A 361 -1.14 -3.37 26.01
CA GLN A 361 -1.15 -2.07 25.35
C GLN A 361 0.28 -1.60 25.06
N VAL A 362 0.56 -1.22 23.82
CA VAL A 362 1.84 -0.68 23.38
C VAL A 362 1.62 0.68 22.72
N VAL A 363 2.43 1.66 23.10
CA VAL A 363 2.43 3.00 22.50
C VAL A 363 3.77 3.22 21.83
N LEU A 364 3.75 3.59 20.55
CA LEU A 364 4.93 3.95 19.77
C LEU A 364 4.89 5.43 19.37
N PRO A 365 6.04 6.07 19.08
CA PRO A 365 6.07 7.44 18.56
C PRO A 365 5.30 7.61 17.24
N GLY A 366 4.83 8.83 16.98
CA GLY A 366 4.13 9.18 15.74
C GLY A 366 2.62 8.99 15.80
N GLY A 367 1.98 9.24 14.65
CA GLY A 367 0.54 9.06 14.43
C GLY A 367 0.19 7.66 13.92
N HIS A 368 -0.88 7.59 13.11
CA HIS A 368 -1.46 6.34 12.61
C HIS A 368 -0.53 5.50 11.71
N HIS A 369 0.49 6.12 11.11
CA HIS A 369 1.52 5.44 10.33
C HIS A 369 2.81 5.17 11.11
N PHE A 370 2.83 5.42 12.43
CA PHE A 370 3.95 5.09 13.32
C PHE A 370 5.32 5.61 12.84
N ASN A 371 5.35 6.82 12.27
CA ASN A 371 6.54 7.43 11.64
C ASN A 371 7.19 6.60 10.52
N ASN A 372 6.49 5.61 9.97
CA ASN A 372 7.03 4.61 9.04
C ASN A 372 8.21 3.82 9.63
N ASP A 373 8.21 3.57 10.94
CA ASP A 373 9.27 2.83 11.64
C ASP A 373 8.92 1.33 11.75
N GLY A 374 9.15 0.57 10.67
CA GLY A 374 8.91 -0.87 10.66
C GLY A 374 9.78 -1.66 11.63
N GLU A 375 10.96 -1.16 12.01
CA GLU A 375 11.82 -1.81 13.00
C GLU A 375 11.18 -1.75 14.39
N ALA A 376 10.72 -0.57 14.80
CA ALA A 376 10.01 -0.40 16.07
C ALA A 376 8.73 -1.24 16.13
N LEU A 377 8.00 -1.31 15.01
CA LEU A 377 6.78 -2.12 14.91
C LEU A 377 7.07 -3.62 15.00
N ALA A 378 8.06 -4.13 14.26
CA ALA A 378 8.42 -5.55 14.32
C ALA A 378 8.89 -5.93 15.72
N ALA A 379 9.71 -5.09 16.35
CA ALA A 379 10.15 -5.28 17.73
C ALA A 379 8.98 -5.26 18.73
N ALA A 380 7.97 -4.42 18.52
CA ALA A 380 6.75 -4.41 19.33
C ALA A 380 5.92 -5.70 19.14
N VAL A 381 5.69 -6.12 17.90
CA VAL A 381 4.91 -7.34 17.57
C VAL A 381 5.56 -8.59 18.17
N LEU A 382 6.88 -8.71 18.06
CA LEU A 382 7.64 -9.88 18.54
C LEU A 382 7.99 -9.82 20.03
N ARG A 383 7.62 -8.75 20.74
CA ARG A 383 7.99 -8.56 22.14
C ARG A 383 7.52 -9.74 23.02
N GLY A 384 8.46 -10.35 23.74
CA GLY A 384 8.15 -11.48 24.63
C GLY A 384 7.77 -12.77 23.90
N MET A 385 8.08 -12.89 22.60
CA MET A 385 7.93 -14.13 21.85
C MET A 385 9.29 -14.82 21.73
N SER A 386 9.34 -16.14 21.99
CA SER A 386 10.53 -16.99 21.89
C SER A 386 10.34 -18.20 20.98
#